data_AF-A0A2V2F0Y4-F1
#
_entry.id   AF-A0A2V2F0Y4-F1
#
_cell.length_a   1.000
_cell.length_b   1.000
_cell.length_c   1.000
_cell.angle_alpha   90.00
_cell.angle_beta   90.00
_cell.angle_gamma   90.00
#
_symmetry.space_group_name_H-M   'P 1'
#
loop_
_entity.id
_entity.type
_entity.pdbx_description
1 polymer ?
#
loop_
_entity_poly.entity_id
_entity_poly.type
_entity_poly.pdbx_seq_one_letter_code
_entity_poly.pdbx_strand_id
1 'polypeptide(L)'
;MKITSKQLRQKWLSFYESKGHTDIGAVSLIGDGSTGVMFNVAGMQPLMPYLLGKQHPAGKRLCNVQGCVRTVDIDSVGDASHFTFFEMMGNWSLGDYFKKEKTAWTFELLTKEFGLDKDKLCSTVFEGNESAPRDEETAELLKGLGIRPEHIFFLPKSDNWWELEGTVGTPCGPDNEWFYPIDEEKEDPVFPDDYVEIGNDVYMQYRKTETGYVPLENKNVDTGFGLDRMLLFLNGLSDGYKTDLFLPVIEKLEEISGKKYDEDEEACKAMRIIADHTRTTVMLIGDKDGILPSNTGAGYILRRIMRRAIRYCRQLGVETSALLDCASIFIDEVYGEAYPNLHEKKEYILSEIKNEADRFEATLAQGIKEFEKCVQGLERKNTFMAQKDPAYVKETVIGGKQAFRLYDTYGFPLELTEELALERGLTVDREGFDAAFKEHQEKSRVVAGGQFKGGLESHSEMATKYHTATHLLNAALKVVCSPDCNQKGSNITDERMRFDFNFERPMTKEEIAAVEDLVNEKIKEDIPVVYKEMSLDEARAEHFVGVFDSKYGDVVKTYSIGDFSKEMCGGPHVASTGALGHFKIVKEQSSSAGVRRIKAVLE
;
A
#
# COMPACT_ATOMS: atom_id res chain seq x y z
N MET A 1 -6.37 18.59 25.90
CA MET A 1 -5.40 18.89 24.84
C MET A 1 -5.25 20.40 24.70
N LYS A 2 -4.01 20.89 24.55
CA LYS A 2 -3.66 22.30 24.26
C LYS A 2 -4.04 22.71 22.85
N ILE A 3 -3.94 21.79 21.88
CA ILE A 3 -4.34 21.99 20.48
C ILE A 3 -4.90 20.67 19.91
N THR A 4 -5.95 20.76 19.11
CA THR A 4 -6.53 19.62 18.37
C THR A 4 -5.93 19.49 16.98
N SER A 5 -6.01 18.30 16.37
CA SER A 5 -5.59 18.05 14.99
C SER A 5 -6.23 19.03 14.00
N LYS A 6 -7.54 19.30 14.14
CA LYS A 6 -8.27 20.29 13.33
C LYS A 6 -7.70 21.70 13.48
N GLN A 7 -7.44 22.15 14.70
CA GLN A 7 -6.84 23.46 14.95
C GLN A 7 -5.42 23.55 14.38
N LEU A 8 -4.63 22.48 14.47
CA LEU A 8 -3.27 22.42 13.93
C LEU A 8 -3.26 22.53 12.40
N ARG A 9 -4.12 21.76 11.70
CA ARG A 9 -4.30 21.88 10.23
C ARG A 9 -4.65 23.31 9.84
N GLN A 10 -5.67 23.89 10.47
CA GLN A 10 -6.13 25.24 10.15
C GLN A 10 -5.05 26.30 10.42
N LYS A 11 -4.33 26.18 11.54
CA LYS A 11 -3.26 27.12 11.89
C LYS A 11 -2.12 27.07 10.89
N TRP A 12 -1.73 25.88 10.40
CA TRP A 12 -0.73 25.75 9.34
C TRP A 12 -1.19 26.42 8.04
N LEU A 13 -2.38 26.07 7.55
CA LEU A 13 -2.91 26.60 6.29
C LEU A 13 -3.06 28.12 6.35
N SER A 14 -3.75 28.65 7.37
CA SER A 14 -3.96 30.09 7.51
C SER A 14 -2.65 30.88 7.70
N PHE A 15 -1.65 30.30 8.35
CA PHE A 15 -0.34 30.94 8.46
C PHE A 15 0.29 31.13 7.09
N TYR A 16 0.36 30.09 6.25
CA TYR A 16 0.97 30.21 4.93
C TYR A 16 0.11 30.97 3.92
N GLU A 17 -1.21 30.89 4.00
CA GLU A 17 -2.12 31.77 3.23
C GLU A 17 -1.83 33.25 3.53
N SER A 18 -1.56 33.60 4.80
CA SER A 18 -1.16 34.97 5.18
C SER A 18 0.18 35.42 4.57
N LYS A 19 1.04 34.47 4.17
CA LYS A 19 2.31 34.71 3.45
C LYS A 19 2.15 34.65 1.92
N GLY A 20 0.91 34.51 1.44
CA GLY A 20 0.55 34.52 0.02
C GLY A 20 0.66 33.15 -0.65
N HIS A 21 0.64 32.06 0.12
CA HIS A 21 0.53 30.71 -0.41
C HIS A 21 -0.92 30.37 -0.75
N THR A 22 -1.08 29.51 -1.74
CA THR A 22 -2.37 28.91 -2.08
C THR A 22 -2.45 27.51 -1.47
N ASP A 23 -3.53 27.21 -0.74
CA ASP A 23 -3.83 25.82 -0.34
C ASP A 23 -4.19 25.01 -1.60
N ILE A 24 -3.40 23.97 -1.87
CA ILE A 24 -3.61 23.07 -3.03
C ILE A 24 -4.38 21.80 -2.67
N GLY A 25 -4.75 21.63 -1.40
CA GLY A 25 -5.39 20.43 -0.88
C GLY A 25 -4.48 19.20 -0.90
N ALA A 26 -4.97 18.12 -0.29
CA ALA A 26 -4.32 16.82 -0.37
C ALA A 26 -4.58 16.16 -1.74
N VAL A 27 -3.55 15.54 -2.30
CA VAL A 27 -3.68 14.64 -3.46
C VAL A 27 -3.84 13.18 -3.01
N SER A 28 -4.02 12.29 -3.99
CA SER A 28 -4.17 10.86 -3.73
C SER A 28 -3.01 10.30 -2.90
N LEU A 29 -3.32 9.37 -2.01
CA LEU A 29 -2.34 8.55 -1.30
C LEU A 29 -1.63 7.57 -2.24
N ILE A 30 -2.23 7.24 -3.39
CA ILE A 30 -1.67 6.34 -4.38
C ILE A 30 -0.66 7.11 -5.24
N GLY A 31 0.53 6.53 -5.41
CA GLY A 31 1.56 7.11 -6.27
C GLY A 31 1.09 7.15 -7.72
N ASP A 32 1.34 8.27 -8.40
CA ASP A 32 1.01 8.46 -9.82
C ASP A 32 2.01 7.77 -10.78
N GLY A 33 2.98 7.04 -10.23
CA GLY A 33 4.06 6.36 -10.94
C GLY A 33 5.22 7.26 -11.35
N SER A 34 5.13 8.59 -11.18
CA SER A 34 6.19 9.52 -11.63
C SER A 34 7.47 9.44 -10.80
N THR A 35 7.35 9.07 -9.53
CA THR A 35 8.47 8.94 -8.57
C THR A 35 8.81 7.48 -8.26
N GLY A 36 8.12 6.52 -8.89
CA GLY A 36 8.34 5.08 -8.68
C GLY A 36 7.83 4.53 -7.34
N VAL A 37 7.20 5.36 -6.50
CA VAL A 37 6.60 4.89 -5.24
C VAL A 37 5.18 4.37 -5.45
N MET A 38 4.80 3.40 -4.63
CA MET A 38 3.46 2.83 -4.62
C MET A 38 2.45 3.73 -3.91
N PHE A 39 2.86 4.32 -2.80
CA PHE A 39 2.10 5.30 -2.04
C PHE A 39 2.92 6.57 -1.91
N ASN A 40 2.25 7.72 -1.84
CA ASN A 40 2.90 8.96 -1.48
C ASN A 40 3.39 8.86 -0.02
N VAL A 41 4.71 8.91 0.16
CA VAL A 41 5.39 8.81 1.46
C VAL A 41 5.77 10.18 2.02
N ALA A 42 5.61 11.24 1.22
CA ALA A 42 5.91 12.61 1.61
C ALA A 42 5.24 13.65 0.70
N GLY A 43 5.07 14.88 1.21
CA GLY A 43 4.29 15.94 0.57
C GLY A 43 4.84 16.46 -0.76
N MET A 44 6.15 16.35 -1.00
CA MET A 44 6.80 16.87 -2.22
C MET A 44 6.67 15.97 -3.44
N GLN A 45 6.36 14.68 -3.27
CA GLN A 45 6.33 13.73 -4.39
C GLN A 45 5.35 14.12 -5.49
N PRO A 46 4.11 14.56 -5.18
CA PRO A 46 3.18 15.09 -6.17
C PRO A 46 3.67 16.38 -6.83
N LEU A 47 4.64 17.07 -6.22
CA LEU A 47 5.17 18.34 -6.69
C LEU A 47 6.45 18.22 -7.51
N MET A 48 6.98 17.00 -7.67
CA MET A 48 8.24 16.72 -8.37
C MET A 48 8.36 17.42 -9.74
N PRO A 49 7.36 17.38 -10.63
CA PRO A 49 7.47 18.05 -11.94
C PRO A 49 7.64 19.57 -11.82
N TYR A 50 7.03 20.19 -10.81
CA TYR A 50 7.05 21.64 -10.63
C TYR A 50 8.33 22.12 -9.95
N LEU A 51 8.87 21.31 -9.03
CA LEU A 51 10.20 21.51 -8.45
C LEU A 51 11.31 21.46 -9.52
N LEU A 52 11.08 20.73 -10.61
CA LEU A 52 11.96 20.68 -11.79
C LEU A 52 11.73 21.82 -12.80
N GLY A 53 10.85 22.78 -12.50
CA GLY A 53 10.64 23.99 -13.30
C GLY A 53 9.34 24.03 -14.11
N LYS A 54 8.49 22.99 -14.05
CA LYS A 54 7.13 23.08 -14.62
C LYS A 54 6.32 24.11 -13.85
N GLN A 55 5.51 24.90 -14.55
CA GLN A 55 4.59 25.83 -13.89
C GLN A 55 3.43 25.09 -13.23
N HIS A 56 3.14 25.44 -11.97
CA HIS A 56 1.98 24.92 -11.25
C HIS A 56 0.76 25.82 -11.46
N PRO A 57 -0.45 25.27 -11.70
CA PRO A 57 -1.65 26.06 -11.99
C PRO A 57 -2.07 27.00 -10.85
N ALA A 58 -1.77 26.65 -9.59
CA ALA A 58 -2.07 27.46 -8.41
C ALA A 58 -1.01 28.54 -8.08
N GLY A 59 -0.01 28.74 -8.95
CA GLY A 59 1.06 29.72 -8.78
C GLY A 59 2.34 29.13 -8.21
N LYS A 60 3.17 29.98 -7.58
CA LYS A 60 4.54 29.63 -7.14
C LYS A 60 4.68 29.36 -5.63
N ARG A 61 3.69 29.75 -4.84
CA ARG A 61 3.67 29.57 -3.38
C ARG A 61 2.51 28.64 -3.04
N LEU A 62 2.81 27.45 -2.57
CA LEU A 62 1.82 26.40 -2.34
C LEU A 62 1.90 25.91 -0.91
N CYS A 63 0.79 25.57 -0.28
CA CYS A 63 0.77 24.85 0.99
C CYS A 63 -0.32 23.80 0.99
N ASN A 64 -0.20 22.77 1.83
CA ASN A 64 -1.27 21.83 2.11
C ASN A 64 -1.01 21.07 3.42
N VAL A 65 -1.92 20.14 3.71
CA VAL A 65 -1.72 19.03 4.65
C VAL A 65 -1.90 17.74 3.85
N GLN A 66 -0.80 17.04 3.55
CA GLN A 66 -0.80 15.85 2.69
C GLN A 66 -0.81 14.57 3.52
N GLY A 67 -1.80 13.71 3.27
CA GLY A 67 -1.79 12.35 3.81
C GLY A 67 -0.66 11.52 3.18
N CYS A 68 0.05 10.75 4.00
CA CYS A 68 1.18 9.93 3.61
C CYS A 68 0.97 8.50 4.13
N VAL A 69 1.41 7.49 3.36
CA VAL A 69 1.39 6.09 3.81
C VAL A 69 2.79 5.51 3.75
N ARG A 70 3.28 5.01 4.89
CA ARG A 70 4.57 4.32 5.03
C ARG A 70 4.36 2.96 5.68
N THR A 71 4.97 1.92 5.11
CA THR A 71 4.84 0.55 5.61
C THR A 71 6.17 -0.14 5.85
N VAL A 72 7.27 0.61 5.80
CA VAL A 72 8.62 0.13 6.10
C VAL A 72 8.73 -0.37 7.54
N ASP A 73 8.14 0.38 8.48
CA ASP A 73 8.15 0.05 9.91
C ASP A 73 6.80 -0.50 10.39
N ILE A 74 6.08 -1.20 9.50
CA ILE A 74 4.75 -1.75 9.84
C ILE A 74 4.81 -2.62 11.09
N ASP A 75 5.90 -3.37 11.30
CA ASP A 75 6.04 -4.27 12.44
C ASP A 75 6.24 -3.53 13.77
N SER A 76 6.70 -2.27 13.74
CA SER A 76 6.81 -1.38 14.92
C SER A 76 5.47 -0.79 15.36
N VAL A 77 4.46 -0.79 14.48
CA VAL A 77 3.12 -0.31 14.82
C VAL A 77 2.55 -1.12 15.97
N GLY A 78 2.03 -0.42 16.98
CA GLY A 78 1.67 -0.96 18.28
C GLY A 78 2.51 -0.37 19.42
N ASP A 79 3.64 0.27 19.11
CA ASP A 79 4.30 1.19 20.04
C ASP A 79 3.60 2.56 20.08
N ALA A 80 4.18 3.51 20.81
CA ALA A 80 3.55 4.80 21.10
C ALA A 80 3.63 5.83 19.96
N SER A 81 4.40 5.58 18.89
CA SER A 81 4.80 6.61 17.92
C SER A 81 4.81 6.20 16.44
N HIS A 82 4.75 4.90 16.12
CA HIS A 82 4.74 4.43 14.73
C HIS A 82 3.32 4.33 14.19
N PHE A 83 3.16 4.84 12.96
CA PHE A 83 1.91 4.89 12.23
C PHE A 83 2.09 4.45 10.78
N THR A 84 1.10 3.76 10.21
CA THR A 84 1.14 3.42 8.78
C THR A 84 0.64 4.56 7.89
N PHE A 85 -0.32 5.34 8.36
CA PHE A 85 -0.78 6.59 7.76
C PHE A 85 -0.39 7.76 8.67
N PHE A 86 -0.02 8.91 8.12
CA PHE A 86 0.15 10.14 8.89
C PHE A 86 0.00 11.34 7.96
N GLU A 87 -0.21 12.52 8.52
CA GLU A 87 -0.26 13.75 7.73
C GLU A 87 1.06 14.51 7.79
N MET A 88 1.48 15.04 6.64
CA MET A 88 2.62 15.91 6.51
C MET A 88 2.12 17.30 6.11
N MET A 89 2.33 18.27 6.98
CA MET A 89 2.08 19.67 6.70
C MET A 89 3.23 20.21 5.86
N GLY A 90 2.90 20.75 4.68
CA GLY A 90 3.89 21.19 3.71
C GLY A 90 3.64 22.60 3.18
N ASN A 91 4.73 23.24 2.79
CA ASN A 91 4.71 24.47 2.01
C ASN A 91 5.84 24.43 0.98
N TRP A 92 5.63 25.06 -0.16
CA TRP A 92 6.57 25.06 -1.26
C TRP A 92 6.77 26.43 -1.88
N SER A 93 8.03 26.73 -2.18
CA SER A 93 8.42 27.82 -3.08
C SER A 93 8.89 27.24 -4.40
N LEU A 94 8.25 27.60 -5.50
CA LEU A 94 8.62 27.20 -6.85
C LEU A 94 9.34 28.37 -7.55
N GLY A 95 10.59 28.64 -7.14
CA GLY A 95 11.38 29.74 -7.68
C GLY A 95 10.85 31.13 -7.33
N ASP A 96 10.39 31.35 -6.10
CA ASP A 96 9.88 32.63 -5.64
C ASP A 96 10.64 33.20 -4.42
N TYR A 97 10.52 32.55 -3.26
CA TYR A 97 11.32 32.83 -2.06
C TYR A 97 12.30 31.68 -1.76
N PHE A 98 13.26 31.90 -0.87
CA PHE A 98 14.24 30.86 -0.51
C PHE A 98 14.54 30.88 1.00
N LYS A 99 15.80 30.69 1.39
CA LYS A 99 16.25 30.58 2.79
C LYS A 99 15.82 31.75 3.66
N LYS A 100 16.08 32.99 3.23
CA LYS A 100 15.83 34.18 4.06
C LYS A 100 14.39 34.25 4.56
N GLU A 101 13.42 34.19 3.65
CA GLU A 101 12.01 34.24 4.00
C GLU A 101 11.59 32.98 4.75
N LYS A 102 12.04 31.80 4.28
CA LYS A 102 11.59 30.54 4.87
C LYS A 102 12.05 30.36 6.31
N THR A 103 13.35 30.54 6.59
CA THR A 103 13.90 30.42 7.95
C THR A 103 13.17 31.38 8.90
N ALA A 104 12.90 32.61 8.47
CA ALA A 104 12.16 33.58 9.26
C ALA A 104 10.71 33.16 9.52
N TRP A 105 10.01 32.62 8.52
CA TRP A 105 8.62 32.14 8.68
C TRP A 105 8.52 30.88 9.53
N THR A 106 9.46 29.94 9.42
CA THR A 106 9.47 28.77 10.31
C THR A 106 9.70 29.20 11.76
N PHE A 107 10.67 30.10 12.00
CA PHE A 107 10.91 30.64 13.33
C PHE A 107 9.68 31.40 13.88
N GLU A 108 9.02 32.21 13.05
CA GLU A 108 7.77 32.90 13.41
C GLU A 108 6.67 31.90 13.78
N LEU A 109 6.45 30.86 12.96
CA LEU A 109 5.46 29.81 13.22
C LEU A 109 5.74 29.10 14.56
N LEU A 110 6.97 28.61 14.76
CA LEU A 110 7.34 27.87 15.96
C LEU A 110 7.19 28.74 17.22
N THR A 111 7.63 30.00 17.18
CA THR A 111 7.66 30.85 18.38
C THR A 111 6.36 31.62 18.63
N LYS A 112 5.70 32.12 17.58
CA LYS A 112 4.49 32.96 17.71
C LYS A 112 3.21 32.15 17.62
N GLU A 113 3.13 31.22 16.67
CA GLU A 113 1.91 30.46 16.44
C GLU A 113 1.80 29.23 17.35
N PHE A 114 2.92 28.53 17.58
CA PHE A 114 2.99 27.36 18.46
C PHE A 114 3.49 27.68 19.87
N GLY A 115 4.04 28.88 20.09
CA GLY A 115 4.42 29.35 21.42
C GLY A 115 5.67 28.69 22.01
N LEU A 116 6.52 28.09 21.17
CA LEU A 116 7.76 27.48 21.61
C LEU A 116 8.75 28.54 22.08
N ASP A 117 9.45 28.25 23.18
CA ASP A 117 10.52 29.12 23.67
C ASP A 117 11.67 29.17 22.65
N LYS A 118 11.91 30.35 22.09
CA LYS A 118 12.98 30.58 21.12
C LYS A 118 14.37 30.21 21.65
N ASP A 119 14.57 30.30 22.96
CA ASP A 119 15.87 30.06 23.60
C ASP A 119 16.13 28.56 23.78
N LYS A 120 15.14 27.70 23.50
CA LYS A 120 15.30 26.24 23.50
C LYS A 120 15.35 25.63 22.09
N LEU A 121 15.01 26.41 21.06
CA LEU A 121 15.07 25.94 19.67
C LEU A 121 16.52 25.61 19.27
N CYS A 122 16.66 24.45 18.64
CA CYS A 122 17.88 24.00 17.98
C CYS A 122 17.62 23.80 16.50
N SER A 123 18.69 23.86 15.70
CA SER A 123 18.59 23.66 14.25
C SER A 123 19.88 23.03 13.71
N THR A 124 19.72 22.23 12.67
CA THR A 124 20.82 21.59 11.94
C THR A 124 21.02 22.27 10.59
N VAL A 125 22.27 22.32 10.15
CA VAL A 125 22.68 22.90 8.86
C VAL A 125 23.80 22.05 8.23
N PHE A 126 23.91 22.09 6.91
CA PHE A 126 24.81 21.18 6.20
C PHE A 126 26.28 21.57 6.40
N GLU A 127 27.12 20.65 6.85
CA GLU A 127 28.54 20.92 7.14
C GLU A 127 29.42 21.10 5.89
N GLY A 128 28.91 20.73 4.72
CA GLY A 128 29.65 20.76 3.47
C GLY A 128 30.32 19.41 3.16
N ASN A 129 30.63 19.20 1.88
CA ASN A 129 31.47 18.10 1.44
C ASN A 129 32.20 18.49 0.14
N GLU A 130 32.83 17.53 -0.54
CA GLU A 130 33.54 17.78 -1.80
C GLU A 130 32.63 18.25 -2.95
N SER A 131 31.32 17.95 -2.88
CA SER A 131 30.36 18.21 -3.95
C SER A 131 29.47 19.45 -3.71
N ALA A 132 29.33 19.90 -2.46
CA ALA A 132 28.53 21.06 -2.10
C ALA A 132 29.11 21.80 -0.88
N PRO A 133 29.08 23.14 -0.87
CA PRO A 133 29.65 23.93 0.20
C PRO A 133 28.85 23.79 1.50
N ARG A 134 29.51 24.10 2.62
CA ARG A 134 28.89 24.29 3.93
C ARG A 134 27.79 25.35 3.88
N ASP A 135 26.66 25.11 4.56
CA ASP A 135 25.52 26.02 4.56
C ASP A 135 25.65 27.15 5.60
N GLU A 136 26.65 28.02 5.38
CA GLU A 136 26.86 29.21 6.22
C GLU A 136 25.72 30.23 6.08
N GLU A 137 25.04 30.26 4.93
CA GLU A 137 23.92 31.18 4.68
C GLU A 137 22.77 30.95 5.66
N THR A 138 22.32 29.69 5.79
CA THR A 138 21.25 29.34 6.73
C THR A 138 21.70 29.57 8.18
N ALA A 139 22.94 29.23 8.52
CA ALA A 139 23.48 29.45 9.87
C ALA A 139 23.46 30.93 10.28
N GLU A 140 23.85 31.85 9.39
CA GLU A 140 23.81 33.30 9.67
C GLU A 140 22.37 33.83 9.76
N LEU A 141 21.44 33.30 8.95
CA LEU A 141 20.01 33.64 9.06
C LEU A 141 19.42 33.23 10.41
N LEU A 142 19.74 32.02 10.90
CA LEU A 142 19.32 31.52 12.20
C LEU A 142 19.85 32.38 13.36
N LYS A 143 21.14 32.74 13.33
CA LYS A 143 21.74 33.67 14.30
C LYS A 143 21.05 35.03 14.28
N GLY A 144 20.74 35.54 13.09
CA GLY A 144 20.02 36.81 12.90
C GLY A 144 18.60 36.81 13.49
N LEU A 145 17.96 35.64 13.57
CA LEU A 145 16.65 35.45 14.22
C LEU A 145 16.77 35.25 15.74
N GLY A 146 17.99 35.08 16.26
CA GLY A 146 18.27 34.96 17.69
C GLY A 146 18.45 33.52 18.18
N ILE A 147 18.61 32.53 17.28
CA ILE A 147 19.05 31.19 17.67
C ILE A 147 20.50 31.28 18.15
N ARG A 148 20.79 30.66 19.30
CA ARG A 148 22.13 30.68 19.89
C ARG A 148 23.13 29.92 18.99
N PRO A 149 24.37 30.39 18.80
CA PRO A 149 25.36 29.69 17.99
C PRO A 149 25.60 28.24 18.41
N GLU A 150 25.56 27.94 19.71
CA GLU A 150 25.69 26.60 20.28
C GLU A 150 24.48 25.68 20.03
N HIS A 151 23.38 26.22 19.51
CA HIS A 151 22.18 25.48 19.11
C HIS A 151 22.08 25.26 17.59
N ILE A 152 23.12 25.66 16.85
CA ILE A 152 23.21 25.48 15.39
C ILE A 152 24.26 24.41 15.12
N PHE A 153 23.81 23.21 14.78
CA PHE A 153 24.66 22.04 14.59
C PHE A 153 24.97 21.84 13.11
N PHE A 154 26.24 21.81 12.75
CA PHE A 154 26.65 21.44 11.40
C PHE A 154 26.79 19.93 11.31
N LEU A 155 26.04 19.30 10.41
CA LEU A 155 25.96 17.85 10.28
C LEU A 155 26.34 17.35 8.87
N PRO A 156 26.83 16.10 8.76
CA PRO A 156 27.25 15.50 7.49
C PRO A 156 26.09 15.29 6.53
N LYS A 157 26.44 14.92 5.28
CA LYS A 157 25.47 14.61 4.21
C LYS A 157 24.47 13.53 4.63
N SER A 158 24.89 12.53 5.42
CA SER A 158 24.01 11.44 5.85
C SER A 158 22.79 11.93 6.63
N ASP A 159 22.93 13.07 7.30
CA ASP A 159 21.94 13.56 8.24
C ASP A 159 21.28 14.83 7.73
N ASN A 160 22.02 15.72 7.07
CA ASN A 160 21.54 17.08 6.77
C ASN A 160 21.66 17.45 5.28
N TRP A 161 21.37 16.50 4.41
CA TRP A 161 21.26 16.70 2.97
C TRP A 161 20.13 15.86 2.39
N TRP A 162 19.19 16.51 1.73
CA TRP A 162 18.06 15.83 1.13
C TRP A 162 18.29 15.52 -0.34
N GLU A 163 18.11 14.25 -0.70
CA GLU A 163 18.04 13.78 -2.09
C GLU A 163 17.21 12.48 -2.18
N LEU A 164 16.57 12.24 -3.32
CA LEU A 164 16.02 10.91 -3.60
C LEU A 164 17.17 9.94 -3.89
N GLU A 165 17.37 8.97 -2.99
CA GLU A 165 18.32 7.89 -3.16
C GLU A 165 18.00 7.07 -4.43
N GLY A 166 19.04 6.59 -5.11
CA GLY A 166 18.89 5.79 -6.33
C GLY A 166 18.34 6.53 -7.57
N THR A 167 18.10 7.84 -7.49
CA THR A 167 17.58 8.63 -8.62
C THR A 167 18.63 9.57 -9.22
N VAL A 168 18.43 9.93 -10.50
CA VAL A 168 19.22 10.92 -11.24
C VAL A 168 18.25 11.95 -11.84
N GLY A 169 18.66 13.21 -11.91
CA GLY A 169 17.87 14.30 -12.49
C GLY A 169 16.84 14.91 -11.55
N THR A 170 16.78 14.48 -10.29
CA THR A 170 15.87 14.98 -9.25
C THR A 170 16.46 16.21 -8.54
N PRO A 171 15.60 17.11 -8.01
CA PRO A 171 16.06 18.24 -7.19
C PRO A 171 16.58 17.73 -5.84
N CYS A 172 17.55 18.43 -5.28
CA CYS A 172 18.20 18.11 -4.01
C CYS A 172 18.85 19.36 -3.40
N GLY A 173 19.26 19.29 -2.13
CA GLY A 173 19.92 20.40 -1.47
C GLY A 173 20.14 20.18 0.02
N PRO A 174 20.76 21.17 0.70
CA PRO A 174 20.91 21.14 2.15
C PRO A 174 19.54 21.16 2.81
N ASP A 175 19.43 20.41 3.90
CA ASP A 175 18.27 20.42 4.78
C ASP A 175 18.49 21.42 5.93
N ASN A 176 17.41 21.91 6.52
CA ASN A 176 17.44 22.66 7.77
C ASN A 176 16.36 22.09 8.66
N GLU A 177 16.76 21.23 9.59
CA GLU A 177 15.83 20.58 10.50
C GLU A 177 15.73 21.37 11.80
N TRP A 178 14.53 21.40 12.36
CA TRP A 178 14.22 22.13 13.59
C TRP A 178 14.02 21.15 14.74
N PHE A 179 14.72 21.39 15.84
CA PHE A 179 14.72 20.55 17.02
C PHE A 179 14.26 21.29 18.26
N TYR A 180 13.68 20.55 19.19
CA TYR A 180 13.32 21.06 20.51
C TYR A 180 13.54 20.00 21.58
N PRO A 181 13.87 20.39 22.83
CA PRO A 181 14.02 19.44 23.93
C PRO A 181 12.76 18.61 24.14
N ILE A 182 12.93 17.30 24.32
CA ILE A 182 11.84 16.39 24.71
C ILE A 182 11.36 16.73 26.13
N ASP A 183 12.32 16.97 27.03
CA ASP A 183 12.09 17.44 28.39
C ASP A 183 12.56 18.90 28.51
N GLU A 184 11.58 19.80 28.56
CA GLU A 184 11.79 21.23 28.68
C GLU A 184 12.45 21.67 29.99
N GLU A 185 12.38 20.85 31.03
CA GLU A 185 12.90 21.14 32.38
C GLU A 185 14.31 20.58 32.57
N LYS A 186 14.84 19.83 31.60
CA LYS A 186 16.21 19.31 31.66
C LYS A 186 17.20 20.46 31.57
N GLU A 187 18.04 20.62 32.59
CA GLU A 187 19.01 21.74 32.67
C GLU A 187 20.08 21.70 31.57
N ASP A 188 20.60 20.50 31.24
CA ASP A 188 21.67 20.29 30.25
C ASP A 188 21.27 19.20 29.23
N PRO A 189 20.38 19.49 28.27
CA PRO A 189 19.98 18.54 27.23
C PRO A 189 21.11 18.33 26.20
N VAL A 190 21.42 17.07 25.92
CA VAL A 190 22.45 16.61 24.99
C VAL A 190 21.84 16.38 23.61
N PHE A 191 22.39 17.04 22.59
CA PHE A 191 21.98 16.83 21.20
C PHE A 191 22.70 15.60 20.60
N PRO A 192 22.02 14.74 19.81
CA PRO A 192 20.60 14.81 19.47
C PRO A 192 19.67 14.09 20.47
N ASP A 193 20.21 13.28 21.38
CA ASP A 193 19.46 12.29 22.18
C ASP A 193 18.32 12.86 23.04
N ASP A 194 18.45 14.10 23.53
CA ASP A 194 17.43 14.76 24.36
C ASP A 194 16.48 15.68 23.57
N TYR A 195 16.57 15.64 22.23
CA TYR A 195 15.80 16.50 21.33
C TYR A 195 14.91 15.68 20.41
N VAL A 196 13.81 16.28 20.00
CA VAL A 196 12.93 15.75 18.95
C VAL A 196 12.99 16.65 17.73
N GLU A 197 13.13 16.04 16.56
CA GLU A 197 12.95 16.72 15.28
C GLU A 197 11.47 17.04 15.06
N ILE A 198 11.16 18.33 14.97
CA ILE A 198 9.81 18.88 14.83
C ILE A 198 9.39 18.99 13.36
N GLY A 199 10.34 19.21 12.47
CA GLY A 199 10.14 19.28 11.03
C GLY A 199 11.32 19.95 10.32
N ASN A 200 11.29 19.97 9.00
CA ASN A 200 12.43 20.38 8.19
C ASN A 200 12.08 21.34 7.05
N ASP A 201 13.10 22.07 6.60
CA ASP A 201 13.07 23.01 5.48
C ASP A 201 14.19 22.68 4.49
N VAL A 202 13.85 21.91 3.45
CA VAL A 202 14.78 21.52 2.40
C VAL A 202 14.96 22.65 1.39
N TYR A 203 16.20 23.11 1.24
CA TYR A 203 16.57 24.18 0.31
C TYR A 203 17.09 23.60 -1.01
N MET A 204 16.17 23.12 -1.83
CA MET A 204 16.48 22.52 -3.13
C MET A 204 17.11 23.55 -4.08
N GLN A 205 18.40 23.42 -4.34
CA GLN A 205 19.15 24.33 -5.22
C GLN A 205 20.07 23.59 -6.18
N TYR A 206 20.06 22.25 -6.15
CA TYR A 206 20.85 21.39 -7.01
C TYR A 206 19.98 20.32 -7.68
N ARG A 207 20.38 19.92 -8.88
CA ARG A 207 19.89 18.74 -9.58
C ARG A 207 20.94 17.65 -9.47
N LYS A 208 20.52 16.48 -8.99
CA LYS A 208 21.38 15.30 -8.88
C LYS A 208 21.79 14.79 -10.26
N THR A 209 23.07 14.52 -10.45
CA THR A 209 23.63 13.85 -11.62
C THR A 209 24.10 12.45 -11.23
N GLU A 210 24.58 11.64 -12.18
CA GLU A 210 25.11 10.31 -11.89
C GLU A 210 26.30 10.33 -10.91
N THR A 211 27.05 11.43 -10.88
CA THR A 211 28.32 11.52 -10.13
C THR A 211 28.41 12.73 -9.20
N GLY A 212 27.34 13.53 -9.06
CA GLY A 212 27.36 14.72 -8.22
C GLY A 212 26.13 15.60 -8.41
N TYR A 213 26.35 16.92 -8.45
CA TYR A 213 25.28 17.92 -8.42
C TYR A 213 25.57 19.07 -9.38
N VAL A 214 24.52 19.59 -10.02
CA VAL A 214 24.59 20.84 -10.80
C VAL A 214 23.52 21.81 -10.29
N PRO A 215 23.75 23.13 -10.29
CA PRO A 215 22.73 24.08 -9.84
C PRO A 215 21.39 23.92 -10.59
N LEU A 216 20.28 24.03 -9.87
CA LEU A 216 18.94 24.15 -10.49
C LEU A 216 18.78 25.52 -11.13
N GLU A 217 17.95 25.59 -12.17
CA GLU A 217 17.54 26.85 -12.79
C GLU A 217 16.76 27.73 -11.80
N ASN A 218 15.86 27.11 -11.04
CA ASN A 218 15.12 27.75 -9.97
C ASN A 218 15.47 27.10 -8.63
N LYS A 219 15.77 27.92 -7.63
CA LYS A 219 15.87 27.45 -6.24
C LYS A 219 14.46 27.27 -5.67
N ASN A 220 14.23 26.16 -5.00
CA ASN A 220 12.94 25.82 -4.41
C ASN A 220 13.06 25.62 -2.91
N VAL A 221 11.93 25.77 -2.23
CA VAL A 221 11.76 25.38 -0.82
C VAL A 221 10.78 24.22 -0.81
N ASP A 222 11.12 23.18 -0.07
CA ASP A 222 10.26 22.06 0.27
C ASP A 222 10.27 21.88 1.78
N THR A 223 9.10 21.75 2.39
CA THR A 223 8.97 21.70 3.85
C THR A 223 8.15 20.50 4.24
N GLY A 224 8.62 19.76 5.24
CA GLY A 224 7.95 18.60 5.81
C GLY A 224 7.84 18.70 7.33
N PHE A 225 6.62 18.95 7.82
CA PHE A 225 6.31 18.90 9.26
C PHE A 225 5.30 17.79 9.51
N GLY A 226 5.66 16.78 10.30
CA GLY A 226 4.76 15.68 10.64
C GLY A 226 3.64 16.18 11.57
N LEU A 227 2.39 16.17 11.10
CA LEU A 227 1.23 16.65 11.86
C LEU A 227 1.04 15.82 13.14
N ASP A 228 1.01 14.49 13.01
CA ASP A 228 0.79 13.56 14.12
C ASP A 228 1.85 13.74 15.21
N ARG A 229 3.13 13.87 14.82
CA ARG A 229 4.24 14.10 15.74
C ARG A 229 4.16 15.48 16.40
N MET A 230 3.88 16.52 15.62
CA MET A 230 3.70 17.88 16.14
C MET A 230 2.54 17.94 17.14
N LEU A 231 1.42 17.26 16.84
CA LEU A 231 0.26 17.21 17.70
C LEU A 231 0.59 16.55 19.05
N LEU A 232 1.30 15.42 19.04
CA LEU A 232 1.81 14.77 20.24
C LEU A 232 2.68 15.73 21.06
N PHE A 233 3.65 16.35 20.41
CA PHE A 233 4.63 17.22 21.04
C PHE A 233 3.99 18.48 21.66
N LEU A 234 3.18 19.22 20.89
CA LEU A 234 2.50 20.43 21.37
C LEU A 234 1.53 20.18 22.52
N ASN A 235 1.02 18.96 22.63
CA ASN A 235 0.15 18.55 23.74
C ASN A 235 0.91 18.02 24.95
N GLY A 236 2.24 17.87 24.90
CA GLY A 236 3.04 17.29 25.97
C GLY A 236 2.75 15.81 26.18
N LEU A 237 2.43 15.09 25.11
CA LEU A 237 2.15 13.65 25.13
C LEU A 237 3.41 12.88 24.72
N SER A 238 3.57 11.67 25.24
CA SER A 238 4.59 10.70 24.78
C SER A 238 3.98 9.53 24.02
N ASP A 239 2.65 9.55 23.84
CA ASP A 239 1.87 8.51 23.19
C ASP A 239 0.89 9.16 22.19
N GLY A 240 1.12 8.92 20.90
CA GLY A 240 0.37 9.56 19.84
C GLY A 240 -1.06 9.03 19.72
N TYR A 241 -1.34 7.84 20.25
CA TYR A 241 -2.70 7.29 20.29
C TYR A 241 -3.57 7.97 21.36
N LYS A 242 -2.98 8.83 22.21
CA LYS A 242 -3.71 9.70 23.14
C LYS A 242 -4.05 11.09 22.56
N THR A 243 -3.72 11.35 21.29
CA THR A 243 -4.14 12.56 20.58
C THR A 243 -5.60 12.45 20.12
N ASP A 244 -6.21 13.57 19.73
CA ASP A 244 -7.60 13.59 19.22
C ASP A 244 -7.76 12.85 17.88
N LEU A 245 -6.64 12.49 17.23
CA LEU A 245 -6.67 11.62 16.05
C LEU A 245 -7.15 10.20 16.38
N PHE A 246 -6.91 9.73 17.62
CA PHE A 246 -7.10 8.33 18.00
C PHE A 246 -7.92 8.13 19.25
N LEU A 247 -7.92 9.10 20.17
CA LEU A 247 -8.55 8.97 21.48
C LEU A 247 -10.02 8.49 21.40
N PRO A 248 -10.88 9.03 20.50
CA PRO A 248 -12.26 8.53 20.38
C PRO A 248 -12.34 7.05 19.97
N VAL A 249 -11.42 6.59 19.13
CA VAL A 249 -11.33 5.18 18.70
C VAL A 249 -10.81 4.30 19.84
N ILE A 250 -9.80 4.75 20.58
CA ILE A 250 -9.26 4.03 21.74
C ILE A 250 -10.35 3.89 22.81
N GLU A 251 -11.06 4.96 23.14
CA GLU A 251 -12.19 4.94 24.08
C GLU A 251 -13.28 3.97 23.63
N LYS A 252 -13.58 3.93 22.33
CA LYS A 252 -14.53 2.96 21.78
C LYS A 252 -14.06 1.51 21.93
N LEU A 253 -12.77 1.24 21.71
CA LEU A 253 -12.20 -0.08 21.90
C LEU A 253 -12.15 -0.50 23.39
N GLU A 254 -11.90 0.42 24.31
CA GLU A 254 -12.03 0.17 25.75
C GLU A 254 -13.48 -0.21 26.11
N GLU A 255 -14.47 0.52 25.58
CA GLU A 255 -15.90 0.26 25.81
C GLU A 255 -16.30 -1.15 25.37
N ILE A 256 -15.95 -1.53 24.13
CA ILE A 256 -16.34 -2.81 23.53
C ILE A 256 -15.59 -3.98 24.20
N SER A 257 -14.29 -3.81 24.48
CA SER A 257 -13.47 -4.89 25.05
C SER A 257 -13.60 -5.05 26.56
N GLY A 258 -14.03 -4.00 27.27
CA GLY A 258 -13.99 -3.94 28.73
C GLY A 258 -12.57 -3.87 29.32
N LYS A 259 -11.54 -3.72 28.49
CA LYS A 259 -10.12 -3.60 28.90
C LYS A 259 -9.70 -2.13 28.89
N LYS A 260 -8.73 -1.79 29.74
CA LYS A 260 -8.20 -0.43 29.86
C LYS A 260 -6.86 -0.28 29.16
N TYR A 261 -6.75 0.77 28.35
CA TYR A 261 -5.61 1.09 27.50
C TYR A 261 -4.33 1.31 28.31
N ASP A 262 -4.43 1.96 29.48
CA ASP A 262 -3.29 2.27 30.35
C ASP A 262 -2.99 1.20 31.40
N GLU A 263 -3.77 0.12 31.47
CA GLU A 263 -3.65 -0.90 32.53
C GLU A 263 -3.18 -2.28 32.03
N ASP A 264 -3.28 -2.56 30.72
CA ASP A 264 -2.90 -3.84 30.11
C ASP A 264 -2.06 -3.58 28.85
N GLU A 265 -0.78 -3.96 28.89
CA GLU A 265 0.19 -3.74 27.81
C GLU A 265 -0.20 -4.47 26.52
N GLU A 266 -0.74 -5.69 26.62
CA GLU A 266 -1.18 -6.47 25.47
C GLU A 266 -2.46 -5.87 24.86
N ALA A 267 -3.39 -5.41 25.71
CA ALA A 267 -4.59 -4.70 25.26
C ALA A 267 -4.23 -3.37 24.61
N CYS A 268 -3.32 -2.60 25.22
CA CYS A 268 -2.78 -1.36 24.69
C CYS A 268 -2.23 -1.55 23.27
N LYS A 269 -1.30 -2.49 23.11
CA LYS A 269 -0.71 -2.82 21.81
C LYS A 269 -1.77 -3.23 20.79
N ALA A 270 -2.72 -4.08 21.18
CA ALA A 270 -3.80 -4.51 20.30
C ALA A 270 -4.70 -3.33 19.87
N MET A 271 -5.10 -2.46 20.79
CA MET A 271 -5.91 -1.28 20.49
C MET A 271 -5.19 -0.32 19.53
N ARG A 272 -3.90 -0.08 19.74
CA ARG A 272 -3.07 0.74 18.85
C ARG A 272 -3.04 0.20 17.42
N ILE A 273 -2.77 -1.11 17.28
CA ILE A 273 -2.71 -1.75 15.95
C ILE A 273 -4.07 -1.72 15.27
N ILE A 274 -5.16 -2.01 15.99
CA ILE A 274 -6.52 -1.91 15.45
C ILE A 274 -6.80 -0.49 14.97
N ALA A 275 -6.50 0.52 15.80
CA ALA A 275 -6.79 1.91 15.50
C ALA A 275 -5.98 2.41 14.29
N ASP A 276 -4.65 2.24 14.28
CA ASP A 276 -3.80 2.69 13.17
C ASP A 276 -4.15 2.00 11.85
N HIS A 277 -4.28 0.68 11.87
CA HIS A 277 -4.55 -0.05 10.63
C HIS A 277 -5.96 0.19 10.10
N THR A 278 -6.95 0.41 10.98
CA THR A 278 -8.29 0.84 10.53
C THR A 278 -8.25 2.24 9.94
N ARG A 279 -7.51 3.17 10.54
CA ARG A 279 -7.29 4.52 10.00
C ARG A 279 -6.73 4.46 8.58
N THR A 280 -5.64 3.73 8.38
CA THR A 280 -5.00 3.59 7.06
C THR A 280 -5.92 2.90 6.05
N THR A 281 -6.72 1.92 6.50
CA THR A 281 -7.72 1.25 5.66
C THR A 281 -8.78 2.23 5.16
N VAL A 282 -9.36 3.03 6.06
CA VAL A 282 -10.33 4.07 5.72
C VAL A 282 -9.74 5.04 4.70
N MET A 283 -8.51 5.50 4.94
CA MET A 283 -7.83 6.44 4.08
C MET A 283 -7.56 5.86 2.68
N LEU A 284 -7.09 4.60 2.57
CA LEU A 284 -6.76 3.98 1.29
C LEU A 284 -7.97 3.57 0.46
N ILE A 285 -9.07 3.12 1.08
CA ILE A 285 -10.32 2.79 0.36
C ILE A 285 -11.07 4.08 -0.02
N GLY A 286 -11.08 5.06 0.88
CA GLY A 286 -11.77 6.33 0.70
C GLY A 286 -11.05 7.34 -0.21
N ASP A 287 -9.79 7.09 -0.55
CA ASP A 287 -9.01 7.93 -1.47
C ASP A 287 -9.72 8.13 -2.82
N LYS A 288 -9.44 9.24 -3.51
CA LYS A 288 -10.01 9.50 -4.84
C LYS A 288 -9.68 8.37 -5.84
N ASP A 289 -8.46 7.86 -5.78
CA ASP A 289 -7.94 6.74 -6.56
C ASP A 289 -7.92 5.45 -5.71
N GLY A 290 -8.91 5.33 -4.80
CA GLY A 290 -8.99 4.32 -3.77
C GLY A 290 -8.79 2.89 -4.26
N ILE A 291 -8.18 2.08 -3.40
CA ILE A 291 -7.76 0.71 -3.71
C ILE A 291 -8.51 -0.31 -2.85
N LEU A 292 -8.57 -1.55 -3.34
CA LEU A 292 -9.17 -2.68 -2.61
C LEU A 292 -8.13 -3.76 -2.26
N PRO A 293 -8.39 -4.57 -1.20
CA PRO A 293 -7.54 -5.68 -0.83
C PRO A 293 -7.32 -6.69 -1.97
N SER A 294 -6.07 -6.87 -2.40
CA SER A 294 -5.70 -7.76 -3.52
C SER A 294 -4.50 -8.66 -3.18
N ASN A 295 -4.09 -9.53 -4.10
CA ASN A 295 -2.90 -10.39 -3.92
C ASN A 295 -1.59 -9.73 -4.38
N THR A 296 -1.63 -8.53 -4.98
CA THR A 296 -0.46 -7.91 -5.63
C THR A 296 -0.48 -6.39 -5.50
N GLY A 297 0.70 -5.77 -5.50
CA GLY A 297 0.84 -4.30 -5.52
C GLY A 297 0.22 -3.64 -4.29
N ALA A 298 -0.35 -2.43 -4.46
CA ALA A 298 -0.91 -1.63 -3.37
C ALA A 298 -2.04 -2.36 -2.63
N GLY A 299 -2.88 -3.10 -3.36
CA GLY A 299 -3.96 -3.88 -2.76
C GLY A 299 -3.46 -5.00 -1.84
N TYR A 300 -2.27 -5.56 -2.08
CA TYR A 300 -1.68 -6.54 -1.16
C TYR A 300 -1.25 -5.91 0.17
N ILE A 301 -0.72 -4.69 0.13
CA ILE A 301 -0.36 -3.95 1.36
C ILE A 301 -1.61 -3.61 2.16
N LEU A 302 -2.66 -3.08 1.51
CA LEU A 302 -3.95 -2.83 2.17
C LEU A 302 -4.51 -4.11 2.80
N ARG A 303 -4.48 -5.23 2.06
CA ARG A 303 -4.90 -6.54 2.58
C ARG A 303 -4.10 -6.94 3.83
N ARG A 304 -2.76 -6.77 3.82
CA ARG A 304 -1.91 -7.09 4.99
C ARG A 304 -2.32 -6.26 6.21
N ILE A 305 -2.49 -4.95 6.03
CA ILE A 305 -2.91 -4.01 7.09
C ILE A 305 -4.25 -4.43 7.69
N MET A 306 -5.26 -4.66 6.85
CA MET A 306 -6.60 -5.07 7.29
C MET A 306 -6.59 -6.40 8.04
N ARG A 307 -5.89 -7.41 7.50
CA ARG A 307 -5.82 -8.74 8.14
C ARG A 307 -5.09 -8.72 9.48
N ARG A 308 -4.10 -7.85 9.63
CA ARG A 308 -3.43 -7.62 10.91
C ARG A 308 -4.39 -6.98 11.91
N ALA A 309 -5.16 -5.96 11.53
CA ALA A 309 -6.20 -5.39 12.39
C ALA A 309 -7.26 -6.42 12.84
N ILE A 310 -7.73 -7.26 11.90
CA ILE A 310 -8.69 -8.34 12.18
C ILE A 310 -8.12 -9.35 13.19
N ARG A 311 -6.85 -9.74 13.03
CA ARG A 311 -6.16 -10.60 14.01
C ARG A 311 -6.16 -9.96 15.41
N TYR A 312 -5.82 -8.69 15.51
CA TYR A 312 -5.75 -8.02 16.82
C TYR A 312 -7.12 -7.78 17.45
N CYS A 313 -8.21 -7.71 16.68
CA CYS A 313 -9.57 -7.76 17.24
C CYS A 313 -9.76 -9.06 18.05
N ARG A 314 -9.36 -10.20 17.48
CA ARG A 314 -9.43 -11.50 18.16
C ARG A 314 -8.52 -11.58 19.39
N GLN A 315 -7.31 -11.01 19.33
CA GLN A 315 -6.39 -10.93 20.47
C GLN A 315 -6.93 -10.05 21.60
N LEU A 316 -7.54 -8.91 21.25
CA LEU A 316 -8.20 -8.03 22.21
C LEU A 316 -9.43 -8.69 22.83
N GLY A 317 -10.07 -9.61 22.11
CA GLY A 317 -11.28 -10.34 22.54
C GLY A 317 -12.56 -9.67 22.08
N VAL A 318 -12.51 -8.94 20.95
CA VAL A 318 -13.66 -8.25 20.35
C VAL A 318 -14.00 -8.84 18.97
N GLU A 319 -15.26 -8.69 18.57
CA GLU A 319 -15.69 -9.05 17.23
C GLU A 319 -15.12 -8.09 16.18
N THR A 320 -14.92 -8.56 14.95
CA THR A 320 -14.37 -7.75 13.85
C THR A 320 -15.27 -6.60 13.43
N SER A 321 -16.54 -6.60 13.85
CA SER A 321 -17.46 -5.46 13.70
C SER A 321 -16.95 -4.19 14.39
N ALA A 322 -16.08 -4.30 15.40
CA ALA A 322 -15.41 -3.15 16.01
C ALA A 322 -14.63 -2.30 14.99
N LEU A 323 -14.12 -2.90 13.91
CA LEU A 323 -13.46 -2.17 12.81
C LEU A 323 -14.41 -1.18 12.13
N LEU A 324 -15.71 -1.48 12.07
CA LEU A 324 -16.72 -0.59 11.47
C LEU A 324 -17.02 0.60 12.37
N ASP A 325 -17.03 0.40 13.68
CA ASP A 325 -17.16 1.50 14.66
C ASP A 325 -15.95 2.43 14.59
N CYS A 326 -14.73 1.86 14.63
CA CYS A 326 -13.48 2.60 14.48
C CYS A 326 -13.45 3.38 13.15
N ALA A 327 -13.81 2.73 12.04
CA ALA A 327 -13.85 3.37 10.73
C ALA A 327 -14.85 4.53 10.68
N SER A 328 -16.03 4.35 11.27
CA SER A 328 -17.05 5.42 11.31
C SER A 328 -16.55 6.64 12.10
N ILE A 329 -15.88 6.43 13.24
CA ILE A 329 -15.28 7.51 14.04
C ILE A 329 -14.23 8.26 13.22
N PHE A 330 -13.33 7.56 12.52
CA PHE A 330 -12.34 8.23 11.68
C PHE A 330 -12.98 9.06 10.57
N ILE A 331 -14.04 8.55 9.93
CA ILE A 331 -14.75 9.24 8.86
C ILE A 331 -15.51 10.46 9.41
N ASP A 332 -16.28 10.30 10.48
CA ASP A 332 -17.22 11.31 10.93
C ASP A 332 -16.63 12.36 11.86
N GLU A 333 -15.71 11.95 12.75
CA GLU A 333 -15.24 12.79 13.85
C GLU A 333 -13.82 13.32 13.62
N VAL A 334 -12.95 12.52 13.00
CA VAL A 334 -11.52 12.86 12.89
C VAL A 334 -11.18 13.53 11.55
N TYR A 335 -11.63 12.95 10.43
CA TYR A 335 -11.18 13.33 9.09
C TYR A 335 -12.26 13.93 8.19
N GLY A 336 -13.53 13.96 8.60
CA GLY A 336 -14.65 14.36 7.76
C GLY A 336 -14.50 15.73 7.07
N GLU A 337 -13.94 16.70 7.77
CA GLU A 337 -13.68 18.04 7.20
C GLU A 337 -12.43 18.10 6.32
N ALA A 338 -11.36 17.38 6.69
CA ALA A 338 -10.09 17.40 5.99
C ALA A 338 -10.12 16.54 4.71
N TYR A 339 -10.93 15.49 4.69
CA TYR A 339 -11.07 14.56 3.58
C TYR A 339 -12.56 14.31 3.25
N PRO A 340 -13.21 15.24 2.54
CA PRO A 340 -14.65 15.16 2.24
C PRO A 340 -15.07 13.86 1.53
N ASN A 341 -14.19 13.30 0.69
CA ASN A 341 -14.42 12.03 -0.01
C ASN A 341 -14.73 10.87 0.93
N LEU A 342 -14.24 10.89 2.18
CA LEU A 342 -14.52 9.83 3.15
C LEU A 342 -16.00 9.78 3.52
N HIS A 343 -16.64 10.94 3.69
CA HIS A 343 -18.07 11.01 3.94
C HIS A 343 -18.88 10.55 2.74
N GLU A 344 -18.49 10.99 1.53
CA GLU A 344 -19.17 10.61 0.28
C GLU A 344 -19.11 9.09 0.04
N LYS A 345 -17.98 8.46 0.40
CA LYS A 345 -17.72 7.03 0.23
C LYS A 345 -17.97 6.20 1.50
N LYS A 346 -18.57 6.76 2.55
CA LYS A 346 -18.68 6.11 3.87
C LYS A 346 -19.26 4.70 3.80
N GLU A 347 -20.44 4.54 3.22
CA GLU A 347 -21.11 3.24 3.11
C GLU A 347 -20.28 2.23 2.31
N TYR A 348 -19.61 2.70 1.26
CA TYR A 348 -18.70 1.88 0.46
C TYR A 348 -17.51 1.40 1.30
N ILE A 349 -16.83 2.31 2.01
CA ILE A 349 -15.69 1.98 2.88
C ILE A 349 -16.08 0.94 3.92
N LEU A 350 -17.20 1.17 4.63
CA LEU A 350 -17.69 0.24 5.66
C LEU A 350 -18.03 -1.14 5.07
N SER A 351 -18.64 -1.18 3.88
CA SER A 351 -18.96 -2.44 3.21
C SER A 351 -17.71 -3.24 2.83
N GLU A 352 -16.66 -2.58 2.34
CA GLU A 352 -15.42 -3.25 1.94
C GLU A 352 -14.62 -3.75 3.15
N ILE A 353 -14.60 -2.98 4.25
CA ILE A 353 -14.03 -3.43 5.52
C ILE A 353 -14.75 -4.68 6.02
N LYS A 354 -16.09 -4.66 6.02
CA LYS A 354 -16.91 -5.79 6.43
C LYS A 354 -16.66 -7.03 5.55
N ASN A 355 -16.61 -6.85 4.24
CA ASN A 355 -16.40 -7.94 3.29
C ASN A 355 -15.06 -8.64 3.51
N GLU A 356 -13.97 -7.89 3.73
CA GLU A 356 -12.66 -8.49 4.03
C GLU A 356 -12.64 -9.13 5.42
N ALA A 357 -13.26 -8.52 6.43
CA ALA A 357 -13.36 -9.07 7.77
C ALA A 357 -14.09 -10.43 7.78
N ASP A 358 -15.28 -10.49 7.19
CA ASP A 358 -16.06 -11.72 7.09
C ASP A 358 -15.31 -12.82 6.32
N ARG A 359 -14.64 -12.43 5.22
CA ARG A 359 -13.86 -13.34 4.38
C ARG A 359 -12.67 -13.92 5.15
N PHE A 360 -11.98 -13.09 5.94
CA PHE A 360 -10.74 -13.48 6.59
C PHE A 360 -10.96 -14.22 7.92
N GLU A 361 -12.03 -13.93 8.67
CA GLU A 361 -12.25 -14.54 9.99
C GLU A 361 -12.27 -16.09 9.93
N ALA A 362 -12.91 -16.66 8.91
CA ALA A 362 -12.94 -18.10 8.69
C ALA A 362 -11.55 -18.69 8.40
N THR A 363 -10.76 -17.98 7.57
CA THR A 363 -9.37 -18.36 7.24
C THR A 363 -8.46 -18.23 8.47
N LEU A 364 -8.62 -17.16 9.25
CA LEU A 364 -7.83 -16.85 10.42
C LEU A 364 -7.97 -17.93 11.50
N ALA A 365 -9.20 -18.32 11.84
CA ALA A 365 -9.45 -19.33 12.87
C ALA A 365 -8.80 -20.67 12.52
N GLN A 366 -8.93 -21.10 11.25
CA GLN A 366 -8.32 -22.35 10.78
C GLN A 366 -6.79 -22.22 10.65
N GLY A 367 -6.29 -21.07 10.20
CA GLY A 367 -4.87 -20.79 10.07
C GLY A 367 -4.13 -20.80 11.41
N ILE A 368 -4.67 -20.11 12.43
CA ILE A 368 -4.12 -20.13 13.80
C ILE A 368 -4.06 -21.56 14.33
N LYS A 369 -5.12 -22.35 14.15
CA LYS A 369 -5.15 -23.74 14.61
C LYS A 369 -4.06 -24.60 13.95
N GLU A 370 -3.76 -24.41 12.67
CA GLU A 370 -2.68 -25.14 12.01
C GLU A 370 -1.30 -24.60 12.39
N PHE A 371 -1.16 -23.29 12.59
CA PHE A 371 0.04 -22.68 13.16
C PHE A 371 0.37 -23.27 14.54
N GLU A 372 -0.62 -23.40 15.43
CA GLU A 372 -0.45 -24.03 16.74
C GLU A 372 0.11 -25.44 16.64
N LYS A 373 -0.40 -26.24 15.70
CA LYS A 373 0.09 -27.61 15.48
C LYS A 373 1.53 -27.62 14.98
N CYS A 374 1.91 -26.67 14.13
CA CYS A 374 3.29 -26.50 13.67
C CYS A 374 4.22 -26.21 14.85
N VAL A 375 3.87 -25.24 15.71
CA VAL A 375 4.66 -24.88 16.89
C VAL A 375 4.75 -26.05 17.88
N GLN A 376 3.63 -26.69 18.21
CA GLN A 376 3.62 -27.86 19.11
C GLN A 376 4.45 -29.02 18.55
N GLY A 377 4.45 -29.21 17.23
CA GLY A 377 5.31 -30.20 16.58
C GLY A 377 6.79 -29.91 16.78
N LEU A 378 7.19 -28.64 16.63
CA LEU A 378 8.56 -28.17 16.86
C LEU A 378 8.96 -28.34 18.33
N GLU A 379 8.10 -27.96 19.28
CA GLU A 379 8.35 -28.10 20.72
C GLU A 379 8.50 -29.56 21.15
N ARG A 380 7.64 -30.45 20.64
CA ARG A 380 7.75 -31.90 20.90
C ARG A 380 9.06 -32.47 20.35
N LYS A 381 9.45 -32.07 19.14
CA LYS A 381 10.74 -32.46 18.55
C LYS A 381 11.90 -31.98 19.42
N ASN A 382 11.89 -30.71 19.82
CA ASN A 382 12.91 -30.13 20.69
C ASN A 382 13.03 -30.89 22.02
N THR A 383 11.89 -31.20 22.65
CA THR A 383 11.85 -31.95 23.91
C THR A 383 12.42 -33.35 23.75
N PHE A 384 12.04 -34.06 22.68
CA PHE A 384 12.51 -35.41 22.40
C PHE A 384 14.01 -35.47 22.08
N MET A 385 14.51 -34.51 21.27
CA MET A 385 15.92 -34.46 20.88
C MET A 385 16.82 -34.09 22.05
N ALA A 386 16.41 -33.13 22.90
CA ALA A 386 17.15 -32.77 24.10
C ALA A 386 17.30 -33.95 25.10
N GLN A 387 16.33 -34.87 25.13
CA GLN A 387 16.44 -36.10 25.94
C GLN A 387 17.43 -37.12 25.35
N LYS A 388 17.62 -37.14 24.04
CA LYS A 388 18.49 -38.09 23.34
C LYS A 388 19.93 -37.61 23.20
N ASP A 389 20.12 -36.31 23.05
CA ASP A 389 21.42 -35.69 22.81
C ASP A 389 21.56 -34.42 23.66
N PRO A 390 22.37 -34.45 24.74
CA PRO A 390 22.64 -33.28 25.57
C PRO A 390 23.31 -32.12 24.82
N ALA A 391 23.91 -32.35 23.65
CA ALA A 391 24.49 -31.32 22.79
C ALA A 391 23.50 -30.74 21.76
N TYR A 392 22.24 -31.20 21.75
CA TYR A 392 21.22 -30.72 20.82
C TYR A 392 20.89 -29.24 21.04
N VAL A 393 20.96 -28.46 19.97
CA VAL A 393 20.55 -27.05 19.96
C VAL A 393 19.06 -26.99 19.62
N LYS A 394 18.27 -26.34 20.49
CA LYS A 394 16.83 -26.14 20.30
C LYS A 394 16.58 -25.45 18.95
N GLU A 395 15.75 -26.05 18.13
CA GLU A 395 15.28 -25.42 16.90
C GLU A 395 14.27 -24.33 17.23
N THR A 396 14.53 -23.12 16.73
CA THR A 396 13.69 -21.93 16.90
C THR A 396 13.10 -21.44 15.59
N VAL A 397 13.27 -22.19 14.50
CA VAL A 397 12.86 -21.78 13.14
C VAL A 397 11.74 -22.68 12.63
N ILE A 398 10.61 -22.08 12.23
CA ILE A 398 9.56 -22.75 11.46
C ILE A 398 10.05 -22.89 10.02
N GLY A 399 10.13 -24.12 9.51
CA GLY A 399 10.71 -24.38 8.19
C GLY A 399 9.87 -23.79 7.04
N GLY A 400 10.53 -23.30 5.99
CA GLY A 400 9.87 -22.57 4.91
C GLY A 400 8.78 -23.34 4.17
N LYS A 401 8.92 -24.67 4.03
CA LYS A 401 7.85 -25.53 3.47
C LYS A 401 6.61 -25.64 4.35
N GLN A 402 6.77 -25.55 5.67
CA GLN A 402 5.65 -25.56 6.61
C GLN A 402 4.92 -24.22 6.55
N ALA A 403 5.67 -23.11 6.55
CA ALA A 403 5.11 -21.77 6.34
C ALA A 403 4.41 -21.65 4.98
N PHE A 404 5.01 -22.20 3.91
CA PHE A 404 4.40 -22.23 2.59
C PHE A 404 3.10 -23.06 2.56
N ARG A 405 3.04 -24.16 3.32
CA ARG A 405 1.81 -24.94 3.48
C ARG A 405 0.72 -24.15 4.22
N LEU A 406 1.07 -23.40 5.28
CA LEU A 406 0.14 -22.49 5.96
C LEU A 406 -0.46 -21.48 4.97
N TYR A 407 0.39 -20.90 4.13
CA TYR A 407 -0.02 -19.97 3.08
C TYR A 407 -0.87 -20.60 1.97
N ASP A 408 -0.36 -21.62 1.29
CA ASP A 408 -0.97 -22.19 0.08
C ASP A 408 -2.22 -23.02 0.38
N THR A 409 -2.15 -23.87 1.42
CA THR A 409 -3.23 -24.82 1.72
C THR A 409 -4.31 -24.19 2.59
N TYR A 410 -3.92 -23.36 3.57
CA TYR A 410 -4.85 -22.84 4.58
C TYR A 410 -5.13 -21.34 4.41
N GLY A 411 -4.54 -20.68 3.41
CA GLY A 411 -4.72 -19.26 3.15
C GLY A 411 -4.13 -18.35 4.22
N PHE A 412 -3.28 -18.90 5.11
CA PHE A 412 -2.74 -18.19 6.25
C PHE A 412 -1.49 -17.40 5.85
N PRO A 413 -1.53 -16.06 5.84
CA PRO A 413 -0.45 -15.23 5.32
C PRO A 413 0.89 -15.50 5.98
N LEU A 414 1.98 -15.38 5.21
CA LEU A 414 3.34 -15.56 5.74
C LEU A 414 3.61 -14.54 6.85
N GLU A 415 3.13 -13.31 6.69
CA GLU A 415 3.42 -12.20 7.59
C GLU A 415 2.77 -12.43 8.96
N LEU A 416 1.57 -13.02 9.00
CA LEU A 416 0.95 -13.43 10.27
C LEU A 416 1.65 -14.65 10.88
N THR A 417 2.22 -15.53 10.06
CA THR A 417 3.04 -16.64 10.54
C THR A 417 4.33 -16.13 11.18
N GLU A 418 5.00 -15.16 10.54
CA GLU A 418 6.19 -14.48 11.05
C GLU A 418 5.89 -13.74 12.38
N GLU A 419 4.80 -12.97 12.42
CA GLU A 419 4.40 -12.22 13.62
C GLU A 419 4.08 -13.15 14.81
N LEU A 420 3.26 -14.18 14.60
CA LEU A 420 2.95 -15.16 15.65
C LEU A 420 4.17 -15.99 16.09
N ALA A 421 5.10 -16.25 15.17
CA ALA A 421 6.35 -16.93 15.51
C ALA A 421 7.20 -16.04 16.44
N LEU A 422 7.32 -14.75 16.10
CA LEU A 422 8.10 -13.78 16.87
C LEU A 422 7.58 -13.64 18.30
N GLU A 423 6.26 -13.58 18.48
CA GLU A 423 5.60 -13.55 19.80
C GLU A 423 5.96 -14.77 20.69
N ARG A 424 6.43 -15.87 20.09
CA ARG A 424 6.90 -17.07 20.80
C ARG A 424 8.42 -17.20 20.87
N GLY A 425 9.16 -16.18 20.45
CA GLY A 425 10.61 -16.24 20.31
C GLY A 425 11.07 -17.23 19.22
N LEU A 426 10.24 -17.45 18.21
CA LEU A 426 10.55 -18.25 17.02
C LEU A 426 10.74 -17.33 15.80
N THR A 427 11.38 -17.85 14.76
CA THR A 427 11.46 -17.21 13.45
C THR A 427 10.92 -18.13 12.36
N VAL A 428 10.74 -17.60 11.15
CA VAL A 428 10.31 -18.37 9.98
C VAL A 428 11.43 -18.36 8.94
N ASP A 429 11.71 -19.52 8.35
CA ASP A 429 12.64 -19.65 7.23
C ASP A 429 12.01 -19.08 5.95
N ARG A 430 12.23 -17.78 5.73
CA ARG A 430 11.69 -17.02 4.61
C ARG A 430 12.30 -17.44 3.27
N GLU A 431 13.60 -17.71 3.22
CA GLU A 431 14.25 -18.20 2.00
C GLU A 431 13.66 -19.55 1.55
N GLY A 432 13.44 -20.46 2.51
CA GLY A 432 12.79 -21.73 2.24
C GLY A 432 11.32 -21.57 1.81
N PHE A 433 10.61 -20.56 2.33
CA PHE A 433 9.27 -20.21 1.87
C PHE A 433 9.32 -19.75 0.42
N ASP A 434 10.19 -18.79 0.10
CA ASP A 434 10.33 -18.22 -1.24
C ASP A 434 10.73 -19.28 -2.27
N ALA A 435 11.62 -20.21 -1.88
CA ALA A 435 11.98 -21.35 -2.71
C ALA A 435 10.77 -22.26 -2.98
N ALA A 436 9.98 -22.59 -1.95
CA ALA A 436 8.78 -23.41 -2.10
C ALA A 436 7.68 -22.70 -2.93
N PHE A 437 7.53 -21.39 -2.72
CA PHE A 437 6.62 -20.54 -3.47
C PHE A 437 7.02 -20.46 -4.94
N LYS A 438 8.30 -20.23 -5.22
CA LYS A 438 8.85 -20.23 -6.58
C LYS A 438 8.71 -21.58 -7.25
N GLU A 439 8.99 -22.69 -6.55
CA GLU A 439 8.77 -24.05 -7.06
C GLU A 439 7.29 -24.26 -7.43
N HIS A 440 6.36 -23.77 -6.61
CA HIS A 440 4.93 -23.82 -6.91
C HIS A 440 4.53 -22.95 -8.12
N GLN A 441 5.10 -21.75 -8.23
CA GLN A 441 4.93 -20.88 -9.40
C GLN A 441 5.49 -21.52 -10.67
N GLU A 442 6.68 -22.13 -10.60
CA GLU A 442 7.33 -22.81 -11.70
C GLU A 442 6.56 -24.06 -12.11
N LYS A 443 6.07 -24.87 -11.17
CA LYS A 443 5.16 -25.98 -11.49
C LYS A 443 3.88 -25.48 -12.16
N SER A 444 3.37 -24.32 -11.77
CA SER A 444 2.21 -23.68 -12.42
C SER A 444 2.56 -23.10 -13.80
N ARG A 445 3.81 -22.64 -13.99
CA ARG A 445 4.36 -22.06 -15.24
C ARG A 445 4.89 -23.09 -16.23
N VAL A 446 5.37 -24.26 -15.81
CA VAL A 446 5.78 -25.35 -16.72
C VAL A 446 4.56 -25.93 -17.44
N VAL A 447 3.37 -25.82 -16.82
CA VAL A 447 2.06 -26.05 -17.48
C VAL A 447 1.64 -24.84 -18.36
N ALA A 448 2.42 -23.76 -18.41
CA ALA A 448 2.20 -22.57 -19.25
C ALA A 448 3.41 -22.25 -20.17
N GLY A 449 4.47 -23.06 -20.12
CA GLY A 449 5.79 -22.77 -20.69
C GLY A 449 6.16 -23.62 -21.91
N GLY A 450 5.43 -24.71 -22.16
CA GLY A 450 5.06 -24.98 -23.55
C GLY A 450 3.97 -23.98 -23.90
N GLN A 451 3.92 -23.50 -25.15
CA GLN A 451 2.78 -22.83 -25.80
C GLN A 451 2.94 -21.37 -26.22
N PHE A 452 2.55 -21.17 -27.47
CA PHE A 452 2.54 -19.95 -28.25
C PHE A 452 1.55 -18.90 -27.70
N LYS A 453 1.61 -17.68 -28.24
CA LYS A 453 0.68 -16.57 -27.95
C LYS A 453 -0.77 -17.07 -28.00
N GLY A 454 -1.45 -17.16 -26.85
CA GLY A 454 -2.82 -17.66 -26.71
C GLY A 454 -3.00 -18.94 -25.89
N GLY A 455 -1.91 -19.57 -25.40
CA GLY A 455 -2.04 -20.81 -24.58
C GLY A 455 -2.39 -22.03 -25.43
N LEU A 456 -1.79 -22.16 -26.62
CA LEU A 456 -1.92 -23.26 -27.58
C LEU A 456 -0.62 -24.07 -27.72
N GLU A 457 -0.65 -25.41 -27.52
CA GLU A 457 0.50 -26.36 -27.70
C GLU A 457 0.54 -26.90 -29.09
N SER A 458 -0.59 -26.81 -29.80
CA SER A 458 -0.84 -27.50 -31.04
C SER A 458 -1.62 -26.60 -31.97
N HIS A 459 -1.37 -26.76 -33.28
CA HIS A 459 -2.16 -26.17 -34.36
C HIS A 459 -3.18 -27.18 -34.92
N SER A 460 -3.49 -28.25 -34.18
CA SER A 460 -4.50 -29.21 -34.61
C SER A 460 -5.87 -28.55 -34.74
N GLU A 461 -6.75 -29.22 -35.49
CA GLU A 461 -8.16 -28.82 -35.58
C GLU A 461 -8.81 -28.81 -34.19
N MET A 462 -8.46 -29.77 -33.34
CA MET A 462 -8.99 -29.85 -31.96
C MET A 462 -8.50 -28.71 -31.08
N ALA A 463 -7.22 -28.35 -31.13
CA ALA A 463 -6.68 -27.21 -30.39
C ALA A 463 -7.35 -25.89 -30.84
N THR A 464 -7.62 -25.75 -32.14
CA THR A 464 -8.36 -24.60 -32.70
C THR A 464 -9.81 -24.54 -32.20
N LYS A 465 -10.48 -25.69 -32.08
CA LYS A 465 -11.81 -25.81 -31.47
C LYS A 465 -11.76 -25.39 -30.00
N TYR A 466 -10.85 -25.95 -29.21
CA TYR A 466 -10.68 -25.61 -27.79
C TYR A 466 -10.34 -24.13 -27.56
N HIS A 467 -9.59 -23.52 -28.48
CA HIS A 467 -9.31 -22.09 -28.41
C HIS A 467 -10.58 -21.27 -28.56
N THR A 468 -11.43 -21.58 -29.53
CA THR A 468 -12.71 -20.88 -29.67
C THR A 468 -13.65 -21.16 -28.49
N ALA A 469 -13.65 -22.38 -27.95
CA ALA A 469 -14.39 -22.71 -26.73
C ALA A 469 -13.92 -21.90 -25.50
N THR A 470 -12.65 -21.52 -25.45
CA THR A 470 -12.09 -20.67 -24.39
C THR A 470 -12.73 -19.28 -24.36
N HIS A 471 -12.97 -18.68 -25.54
CA HIS A 471 -13.64 -17.37 -25.64
C HIS A 471 -15.10 -17.45 -25.19
N LEU A 472 -15.81 -18.50 -25.61
CA LEU A 472 -17.19 -18.73 -25.16
C LEU A 472 -17.27 -18.93 -23.65
N LEU A 473 -16.33 -19.71 -23.08
CA LEU A 473 -16.25 -19.93 -21.63
C LEU A 473 -15.98 -18.64 -20.87
N ASN A 474 -15.04 -17.81 -21.34
CA ASN A 474 -14.71 -16.53 -20.72
C ASN A 474 -15.92 -15.59 -20.69
N ALA A 475 -16.64 -15.47 -21.82
CA ALA A 475 -17.88 -14.68 -21.91
C ALA A 475 -18.99 -15.24 -21.02
N ALA A 476 -19.19 -16.56 -21.00
CA ALA A 476 -20.19 -17.21 -20.16
C ALA A 476 -19.94 -17.00 -18.66
N LEU A 477 -18.67 -17.07 -18.23
CA LEU A 477 -18.28 -16.78 -16.85
C LEU A 477 -18.59 -15.33 -16.46
N LYS A 478 -18.41 -14.37 -17.37
CA LYS A 478 -18.78 -12.97 -17.13
C LYS A 478 -20.27 -12.77 -16.92
N VAL A 479 -21.09 -13.52 -17.65
CA VAL A 479 -22.56 -13.44 -17.56
C VAL A 479 -23.08 -14.14 -16.30
N VAL A 480 -22.60 -15.35 -16.01
CA VAL A 480 -23.15 -16.19 -14.94
C VAL A 480 -22.55 -15.86 -13.58
N CYS A 481 -21.24 -15.60 -13.51
CA CYS A 481 -20.51 -15.47 -12.24
C CYS A 481 -20.33 -14.00 -11.83
N SER A 482 -19.67 -13.20 -12.66
CA SER A 482 -19.49 -11.75 -12.43
C SER A 482 -18.89 -11.08 -13.67
N PRO A 483 -19.30 -9.84 -14.04
CA PRO A 483 -18.67 -9.07 -15.11
C PRO A 483 -17.15 -8.91 -14.95
N ASP A 484 -16.65 -8.96 -13.72
CA ASP A 484 -15.24 -8.80 -13.37
C ASP A 484 -14.42 -10.10 -13.52
N CYS A 485 -15.06 -11.22 -13.86
CA CYS A 485 -14.35 -12.47 -14.15
C CYS A 485 -13.49 -12.30 -15.39
N ASN A 486 -12.18 -12.40 -15.24
CA ASN A 486 -11.21 -12.26 -16.30
C ASN A 486 -10.23 -13.43 -16.29
N GLN A 487 -9.77 -13.82 -17.47
CA GLN A 487 -8.76 -14.86 -17.63
C GLN A 487 -7.47 -14.50 -16.87
N LYS A 488 -6.95 -15.45 -16.10
CA LYS A 488 -5.65 -15.40 -15.41
C LYS A 488 -4.65 -16.42 -15.94
N GLY A 489 -5.12 -17.42 -16.68
CA GLY A 489 -4.28 -18.42 -17.34
C GLY A 489 -5.10 -19.30 -18.28
N SER A 490 -4.46 -19.85 -19.30
CA SER A 490 -5.06 -20.88 -20.15
C SER A 490 -3.99 -21.90 -20.58
N ASN A 491 -4.39 -23.12 -20.90
CA ASN A 491 -3.56 -24.14 -21.54
C ASN A 491 -4.45 -25.08 -22.33
N ILE A 492 -4.22 -25.17 -23.64
CA ILE A 492 -5.03 -25.95 -24.58
C ILE A 492 -4.17 -27.02 -25.24
N THR A 493 -4.52 -28.29 -25.02
CA THR A 493 -3.90 -29.45 -25.69
C THR A 493 -4.90 -30.11 -26.65
N ASP A 494 -4.48 -31.14 -27.38
CA ASP A 494 -5.39 -31.87 -28.27
C ASP A 494 -6.45 -32.67 -27.50
N GLU A 495 -6.20 -32.98 -26.23
CA GLU A 495 -7.07 -33.81 -25.38
C GLU A 495 -7.96 -33.00 -24.43
N ARG A 496 -7.56 -31.78 -24.04
CA ARG A 496 -8.27 -30.98 -23.02
C ARG A 496 -7.94 -29.50 -23.09
N MET A 497 -8.81 -28.70 -22.48
CA MET A 497 -8.50 -27.31 -22.14
C MET A 497 -8.51 -27.07 -20.62
N ARG A 498 -7.63 -26.17 -20.18
CA ARG A 498 -7.56 -25.61 -18.83
C ARG A 498 -7.76 -24.11 -18.92
N PHE A 499 -8.68 -23.57 -18.13
CA PHE A 499 -8.95 -22.15 -18.04
C PHE A 499 -8.91 -21.68 -16.58
N ASP A 500 -8.07 -20.68 -16.31
CA ASP A 500 -7.94 -20.09 -14.98
C ASP A 500 -8.50 -18.67 -15.02
N PHE A 501 -9.31 -18.29 -14.03
CA PHE A 501 -9.99 -17.00 -13.97
C PHE A 501 -10.07 -16.47 -12.54
N ASN A 502 -10.15 -15.15 -12.37
CA ASN A 502 -10.35 -14.58 -11.03
C ASN A 502 -11.79 -14.80 -10.58
N PHE A 503 -11.92 -15.59 -9.52
CA PHE A 503 -13.17 -15.83 -8.84
C PHE A 503 -12.85 -16.33 -7.43
N GLU A 504 -13.49 -15.73 -6.44
CA GLU A 504 -12.99 -15.82 -5.06
C GLU A 504 -13.46 -17.07 -4.31
N ARG A 505 -14.52 -17.70 -4.79
CA ARG A 505 -15.12 -18.90 -4.21
C ARG A 505 -15.24 -20.04 -5.23
N PRO A 506 -15.45 -21.28 -4.79
CA PRO A 506 -15.89 -22.35 -5.68
C PRO A 506 -17.16 -21.95 -6.43
N MET A 507 -17.25 -22.35 -7.69
CA MET A 507 -18.52 -22.26 -8.41
C MET A 507 -19.50 -23.24 -7.77
N THR A 508 -20.74 -22.79 -7.62
CA THR A 508 -21.86 -23.66 -7.24
C THR A 508 -22.14 -24.65 -8.38
N LYS A 509 -22.84 -25.75 -8.06
CA LYS A 509 -23.19 -26.73 -9.11
C LYS A 509 -24.10 -26.11 -10.16
N GLU A 510 -24.95 -25.19 -9.73
CA GLU A 510 -25.89 -24.43 -10.53
C GLU A 510 -25.15 -23.47 -11.47
N GLU A 511 -24.12 -22.76 -11.00
CA GLU A 511 -23.28 -21.91 -11.86
C GLU A 511 -22.46 -22.72 -12.86
N ILE A 512 -21.91 -23.87 -12.46
CA ILE A 512 -21.19 -24.76 -13.39
C ILE A 512 -22.13 -25.21 -14.51
N ALA A 513 -23.34 -25.67 -14.15
CA ALA A 513 -24.35 -26.08 -15.13
C ALA A 513 -24.77 -24.91 -16.02
N ALA A 514 -25.05 -23.73 -15.45
CA ALA A 514 -25.46 -22.56 -16.22
C ALA A 514 -24.37 -22.05 -17.19
N VAL A 515 -23.09 -22.10 -16.80
CA VAL A 515 -21.97 -21.77 -17.70
C VAL A 515 -21.86 -22.79 -18.82
N GLU A 516 -21.96 -24.09 -18.51
CA GLU A 516 -21.93 -25.16 -19.51
C GLU A 516 -23.11 -25.06 -20.50
N ASP A 517 -24.33 -24.84 -19.99
CA ASP A 517 -25.54 -24.66 -20.78
C ASP A 517 -25.42 -23.45 -21.71
N LEU A 518 -24.94 -22.31 -21.20
CA LEU A 518 -24.78 -21.09 -21.98
C LEU A 518 -23.74 -21.24 -23.08
N VAL A 519 -22.60 -21.90 -22.81
CA VAL A 519 -21.60 -22.19 -23.86
C VAL A 519 -22.21 -23.08 -24.95
N ASN A 520 -22.93 -24.14 -24.56
CA ASN A 520 -23.57 -25.04 -25.51
C ASN A 520 -24.72 -24.40 -26.30
N GLU A 521 -25.47 -23.47 -25.69
CA GLU A 521 -26.47 -22.65 -26.38
C GLU A 521 -25.81 -21.87 -27.53
N LYS A 522 -24.69 -21.18 -27.25
CA LYS A 522 -23.95 -20.42 -28.26
C LYS A 522 -23.27 -21.29 -29.30
N ILE A 523 -22.91 -22.53 -28.97
CA ILE A 523 -22.46 -23.52 -29.96
C ILE A 523 -23.61 -23.91 -30.89
N LYS A 524 -24.80 -24.19 -30.35
CA LYS A 524 -25.98 -24.60 -31.12
C LYS A 524 -26.49 -23.51 -32.06
N GLU A 525 -26.27 -22.23 -31.72
CA GLU A 525 -26.58 -21.09 -32.58
C GLU A 525 -25.70 -21.00 -33.85
N ASP A 526 -24.60 -21.75 -33.91
CA ASP A 526 -23.65 -21.77 -35.04
C ASP A 526 -23.20 -20.36 -35.47
N ILE A 527 -22.79 -19.57 -34.47
CA ILE A 527 -22.43 -18.16 -34.63
C ILE A 527 -21.13 -18.05 -35.44
N PRO A 528 -21.08 -17.25 -36.51
CA PRO A 528 -19.84 -17.00 -37.25
C PRO A 528 -18.78 -16.33 -36.39
N VAL A 529 -17.53 -16.80 -36.50
CA VAL A 529 -16.36 -16.18 -35.87
C VAL A 529 -15.71 -15.23 -36.87
N VAL A 530 -15.75 -13.93 -36.58
CA VAL A 530 -15.30 -12.88 -37.49
C VAL A 530 -13.94 -12.35 -37.06
N TYR A 531 -12.98 -12.35 -37.99
CA TYR A 531 -11.64 -11.81 -37.81
C TYR A 531 -11.51 -10.41 -38.40
N LYS A 532 -10.86 -9.50 -37.67
CA LYS A 532 -10.43 -8.19 -38.18
C LYS A 532 -9.06 -7.80 -37.63
N GLU A 533 -8.31 -7.04 -38.41
CA GLU A 533 -7.16 -6.27 -37.94
C GLU A 533 -7.56 -4.80 -37.87
N MET A 534 -7.26 -4.15 -36.75
CA MET A 534 -7.58 -2.74 -36.50
C MET A 534 -6.55 -2.14 -35.54
N SER A 535 -6.56 -0.82 -35.38
CA SER A 535 -5.71 -0.17 -34.38
C SER A 535 -6.15 -0.50 -32.95
N LEU A 536 -5.22 -0.41 -31.99
CA LEU A 536 -5.54 -0.64 -30.58
C LEU A 536 -6.64 0.31 -30.07
N ASP A 537 -6.65 1.56 -30.53
CA ASP A 537 -7.64 2.56 -30.15
C ASP A 537 -9.03 2.25 -30.72
N GLU A 538 -9.10 1.80 -31.97
CA GLU A 538 -10.37 1.32 -32.58
C GLU A 538 -10.90 0.08 -31.84
N ALA A 539 -10.03 -0.87 -31.52
CA ALA A 539 -10.43 -2.08 -30.77
C ALA A 539 -10.99 -1.73 -29.38
N ARG A 540 -10.39 -0.76 -28.69
CA ARG A 540 -10.90 -0.26 -27.40
C ARG A 540 -12.23 0.46 -27.55
N ALA A 541 -12.38 1.29 -28.59
CA ALA A 541 -13.63 1.99 -28.88
C ALA A 541 -14.79 1.03 -29.22
N GLU A 542 -14.49 -0.10 -29.86
CA GLU A 542 -15.46 -1.18 -30.14
C GLU A 542 -15.63 -2.18 -28.98
N HIS A 543 -15.07 -1.89 -27.80
CA HIS A 543 -15.15 -2.70 -26.58
C HIS A 543 -14.57 -4.13 -26.69
N PHE A 544 -13.52 -4.32 -27.49
CA PHE A 544 -12.77 -5.58 -27.47
C PHE A 544 -11.99 -5.72 -26.16
N VAL A 545 -12.08 -6.89 -25.53
CA VAL A 545 -11.39 -7.18 -24.27
C VAL A 545 -10.00 -7.75 -24.55
N GLY A 546 -8.99 -7.21 -23.87
CA GLY A 546 -7.61 -7.71 -23.90
C GLY A 546 -7.26 -8.40 -22.60
N VAL A 547 -6.49 -9.49 -22.66
CA VAL A 547 -6.09 -10.25 -21.46
C VAL A 547 -4.77 -9.72 -20.87
N PHE A 548 -3.93 -9.07 -21.67
CA PHE A 548 -2.63 -8.53 -21.26
C PHE A 548 -2.29 -7.21 -22.00
N ASP A 549 -2.74 -6.08 -21.46
CA ASP A 549 -2.58 -4.75 -22.09
C ASP A 549 -1.13 -4.37 -22.43
N SER A 550 -0.14 -4.93 -21.71
CA SER A 550 1.28 -4.65 -21.93
C SER A 550 1.92 -5.36 -23.13
N LYS A 551 1.15 -6.12 -23.93
CA LYS A 551 1.67 -6.97 -25.02
C LYS A 551 1.20 -6.60 -26.43
N TYR A 552 0.36 -5.58 -26.59
CA TYR A 552 -0.20 -5.21 -27.88
C TYR A 552 0.65 -4.11 -28.55
N GLY A 553 0.88 -4.25 -29.86
CA GLY A 553 1.45 -3.19 -30.70
C GLY A 553 0.36 -2.29 -31.29
N ASP A 554 0.74 -1.39 -32.20
CA ASP A 554 -0.17 -0.38 -32.78
C ASP A 554 -1.37 -0.98 -33.54
N VAL A 555 -1.19 -2.17 -34.13
CA VAL A 555 -2.24 -2.95 -34.82
C VAL A 555 -2.48 -4.26 -34.07
N VAL A 556 -3.75 -4.56 -33.78
CA VAL A 556 -4.18 -5.75 -33.06
C VAL A 556 -5.09 -6.64 -33.91
N LYS A 557 -4.98 -7.95 -33.67
CA LYS A 557 -5.88 -8.96 -34.21
C LYS A 557 -7.07 -9.11 -33.27
N THR A 558 -8.27 -9.04 -33.83
CA THR A 558 -9.53 -9.10 -33.10
C THR A 558 -10.40 -10.22 -33.65
N TYR A 559 -11.07 -10.93 -32.74
CA TYR A 559 -12.03 -11.96 -33.07
C TYR A 559 -13.36 -11.67 -32.35
N SER A 560 -14.46 -11.71 -33.10
CA SER A 560 -15.81 -11.57 -32.54
C SER A 560 -16.68 -12.79 -32.84
N ILE A 561 -17.40 -13.25 -31.83
CA ILE A 561 -18.40 -14.32 -31.90
C ILE A 561 -19.75 -13.66 -31.61
N GLY A 562 -20.37 -13.13 -32.66
CA GLY A 562 -21.52 -12.23 -32.53
C GLY A 562 -21.23 -11.07 -31.57
N ASP A 563 -22.21 -10.72 -30.74
CA ASP A 563 -22.05 -9.77 -29.64
C ASP A 563 -21.70 -10.46 -28.30
N PHE A 564 -21.60 -11.79 -28.28
CA PHE A 564 -21.38 -12.55 -27.06
C PHE A 564 -19.93 -12.47 -26.57
N SER A 565 -18.96 -12.53 -27.50
CA SER A 565 -17.54 -12.45 -27.19
C SER A 565 -16.81 -11.58 -28.21
N LYS A 566 -16.05 -10.59 -27.74
CA LYS A 566 -15.19 -9.70 -28.54
C LYS A 566 -13.84 -9.58 -27.86
N GLU A 567 -12.81 -10.22 -28.41
CA GLU A 567 -11.50 -10.29 -27.77
C GLU A 567 -10.33 -10.00 -28.72
N MET A 568 -9.27 -9.37 -28.18
CA MET A 568 -8.00 -9.17 -28.86
C MET A 568 -7.13 -10.44 -28.74
N CYS A 569 -7.13 -11.28 -29.77
CA CYS A 569 -6.48 -12.59 -29.78
C CYS A 569 -5.67 -12.84 -31.06
N GLY A 570 -4.55 -13.56 -30.93
CA GLY A 570 -3.64 -13.88 -32.04
C GLY A 570 -3.61 -15.35 -32.46
N GLY A 571 -4.40 -16.21 -31.81
CA GLY A 571 -4.44 -17.64 -32.12
C GLY A 571 -5.48 -18.02 -33.19
N PRO A 572 -5.40 -19.21 -33.80
CA PRO A 572 -6.37 -19.72 -34.76
C PRO A 572 -7.74 -19.96 -34.12
N HIS A 573 -8.82 -19.75 -34.88
CA HIS A 573 -10.18 -20.02 -34.47
C HIS A 573 -10.93 -20.84 -35.53
N VAL A 574 -12.01 -21.52 -35.12
CA VAL A 574 -12.94 -22.14 -36.08
C VAL A 574 -13.75 -21.07 -36.80
N ALA A 575 -14.34 -21.41 -37.96
CA ALA A 575 -15.15 -20.46 -38.73
C ALA A 575 -16.51 -20.14 -38.08
N SER A 576 -17.07 -21.08 -37.32
CA SER A 576 -18.34 -20.92 -36.60
C SER A 576 -18.37 -21.77 -35.34
N THR A 577 -19.16 -21.35 -34.35
CA THR A 577 -19.24 -22.07 -33.06
C THR A 577 -19.84 -23.47 -33.17
N GLY A 578 -20.65 -23.77 -34.21
CA GLY A 578 -21.24 -25.09 -34.42
C GLY A 578 -20.21 -26.18 -34.70
N ALA A 579 -19.00 -25.81 -35.12
CA ALA A 579 -17.89 -26.75 -35.33
C ALA A 579 -17.31 -27.34 -34.02
N LEU A 580 -17.73 -26.82 -32.84
CA LEU A 580 -17.19 -27.20 -31.54
C LEU A 580 -17.75 -28.52 -30.99
N GLY A 581 -18.91 -28.99 -31.46
CA GLY A 581 -19.56 -30.18 -30.91
C GLY A 581 -20.29 -29.88 -29.61
N HIS A 582 -19.99 -30.61 -28.53
CA HIS A 582 -20.58 -30.38 -27.21
C HIS A 582 -19.52 -29.99 -26.18
N PHE A 583 -19.70 -28.89 -25.46
CA PHE A 583 -18.76 -28.44 -24.43
C PHE A 583 -19.13 -28.98 -23.06
N LYS A 584 -18.13 -29.47 -22.30
CA LYS A 584 -18.35 -30.05 -20.98
C LYS A 584 -17.26 -29.71 -19.99
N ILE A 585 -17.65 -29.22 -18.81
CA ILE A 585 -16.78 -28.97 -17.67
C ILE A 585 -16.55 -30.28 -16.92
N VAL A 586 -15.32 -30.78 -16.98
CA VAL A 586 -14.92 -32.01 -16.28
C VAL A 586 -14.64 -31.74 -14.80
N LYS A 587 -14.03 -30.59 -14.50
CA LYS A 587 -13.64 -30.25 -13.13
C LYS A 587 -13.50 -28.75 -12.93
N GLU A 588 -14.01 -28.27 -11.81
CA GLU A 588 -13.71 -26.95 -11.25
C GLU A 588 -12.95 -27.14 -9.93
N GLN A 589 -11.89 -26.36 -9.71
CA GLN A 589 -11.10 -26.41 -8.49
C GLN A 589 -10.34 -25.10 -8.23
N SER A 590 -9.88 -24.90 -6.99
CA SER A 590 -8.97 -23.81 -6.66
C SER A 590 -7.65 -23.95 -7.43
N SER A 591 -7.15 -22.84 -7.99
CA SER A 591 -5.79 -22.78 -8.55
C SER A 591 -4.83 -22.09 -7.58
N SER A 592 -5.27 -20.99 -6.99
CA SER A 592 -4.58 -20.20 -5.95
C SER A 592 -5.59 -19.27 -5.29
N ALA A 593 -5.19 -18.53 -4.26
CA ALA A 593 -6.07 -17.57 -3.60
C ALA A 593 -6.69 -16.58 -4.60
N GLY A 594 -8.02 -16.55 -4.70
CA GLY A 594 -8.77 -15.67 -5.62
C GLY A 594 -8.78 -16.10 -7.09
N VAL A 595 -8.24 -17.29 -7.43
CA VAL A 595 -8.21 -17.82 -8.81
C VAL A 595 -8.77 -19.23 -8.84
N ARG A 596 -9.76 -19.46 -9.70
CA ARG A 596 -10.38 -20.77 -9.97
C ARG A 596 -9.89 -21.33 -11.29
N ARG A 597 -9.93 -22.65 -11.41
CA ARG A 597 -9.50 -23.41 -12.58
C ARG A 597 -10.59 -24.35 -13.04
N ILE A 598 -10.99 -24.19 -14.29
CA ILE A 598 -11.85 -25.11 -15.04
C ILE A 598 -10.99 -26.00 -15.93
N LYS A 599 -11.28 -27.30 -15.93
CA LYS A 599 -10.86 -28.24 -16.97
C LYS A 599 -12.08 -28.67 -17.76
N ALA A 600 -12.04 -28.53 -19.07
CA ALA A 600 -13.14 -28.86 -19.95
C ALA A 600 -12.68 -29.67 -21.18
N VAL A 601 -13.63 -30.34 -21.82
CA VAL A 601 -13.47 -31.14 -23.03
C VAL A 601 -14.57 -30.79 -24.05
N LEU A 602 -14.32 -31.11 -25.31
CA LEU A 602 -15.31 -31.09 -26.38
C LEU A 602 -15.66 -32.54 -26.76
N GLU A 603 -16.95 -32.88 -26.77
CA GLU A 603 -17.51 -34.20 -27.09
C GLU A 603 -18.21 -34.23 -28.47
#